data_AF-A0A6I3AE15-F1
#
_entry.id   AF-A0A6I3AE15-F1
#
_cell.length_a   1.000
_cell.length_b   1.000
_cell.length_c   1.000
_cell.angle_alpha   90.00
_cell.angle_beta   90.00
_cell.angle_gamma   90.00
#
_symmetry.space_group_name_H-M   'P 1'
#
loop_
_entity.id
_entity.type
_entity.pdbx_description
1 polymer ?
#
loop_
_entity_poly.entity_id
_entity_poly.type
_entity_poly.pdbx_seq_one_letter_code
_entity_poly.pdbx_strand_id
1 'polypeptide(L)'
;MRQKVGATTSRCGTRRRRANAGRETCRSCRARFRSAAHRSPLNPTEYFRGLLPEGEHLQYLAARAKVPSNDLYSLLARYGRDVADAVVVSANEQDERAGGAIAYDSASLADEVAGLDERPLALYDDSELSIPGLQNKLLLIRTDTGWARPAGGRPSTHILKVEDRRFPGLVALEHAAMTVAHRLGLTTAETEIINLGGIDRIIVSRFDRIVDGGGQLCRAIRKTSVKRPV
;
A
#
# COMPACT_ATOMS: atom_id res chain seq x y z
N MET A 1 13.14 -27.51 0.97
CA MET A 1 13.59 -26.63 2.08
C MET A 1 12.45 -25.66 2.38
N ARG A 2 11.73 -25.79 3.52
CA ARG A 2 10.56 -24.95 3.81
C ARG A 2 11.06 -23.57 4.29
N GLN A 3 10.97 -22.54 3.45
CA GLN A 3 11.18 -21.17 3.89
C GLN A 3 10.05 -20.77 4.84
N LYS A 4 10.39 -20.25 6.01
CA LYS A 4 9.41 -19.66 6.93
C LYS A 4 9.10 -18.26 6.42
N VAL A 5 7.86 -18.01 5.99
CA VAL A 5 7.36 -16.67 5.68
C VAL A 5 6.52 -16.21 6.86
N GLY A 6 6.90 -15.09 7.47
CA GLY A 6 6.19 -14.49 8.59
C GLY A 6 5.38 -13.28 8.14
N ALA A 7 4.25 -13.04 8.80
CA ALA A 7 3.48 -11.81 8.65
C ALA A 7 3.53 -11.03 9.97
N THR A 8 3.93 -9.76 9.90
CA THR A 8 3.99 -8.88 11.07
C THR A 8 3.18 -7.62 10.82
N THR A 9 2.64 -7.05 11.90
CA THR A 9 2.04 -5.72 11.89
C THR A 9 3.02 -4.74 12.54
N SER A 10 3.40 -3.68 11.84
CA SER A 10 4.29 -2.67 12.42
C SER A 10 3.59 -1.91 13.56
N ARG A 11 4.10 -1.98 14.78
CA ARG A 11 3.71 -1.07 15.88
C ARG A 11 4.59 0.17 15.86
N CYS A 12 3.98 1.35 15.97
CA CYS A 12 4.65 2.63 16.17
C CYS A 12 5.64 2.52 17.36
N GLY A 13 6.93 2.65 17.06
CA GLY A 13 8.01 2.42 18.01
C GLY A 13 8.37 3.70 18.75
N THR A 14 7.93 3.84 20.00
CA THR A 14 8.54 4.80 20.93
C THR A 14 9.57 4.05 21.77
N ARG A 15 10.84 4.08 21.38
CA ARG A 15 11.93 3.63 22.28
C ARG A 15 12.17 4.72 23.33
N ARG A 16 11.67 4.54 24.54
CA ARG A 16 12.36 5.03 25.75
C ARG A 16 12.83 3.83 26.55
N ARG A 17 14.15 3.68 26.69
CA ARG A 17 14.74 2.69 27.59
C ARG A 17 14.33 3.01 29.03
N ARG A 18 13.47 2.21 29.64
CA ARG A 18 13.52 1.91 31.08
C ARG A 18 13.13 0.45 31.32
N ALA A 19 13.94 -0.22 32.13
CA ALA A 19 13.68 -1.55 32.64
C ALA A 19 12.48 -1.51 33.59
N ASN A 20 11.36 -2.09 33.17
CA ASN A 20 10.49 -2.94 33.99
C ASN A 20 9.27 -3.40 33.18
N ALA A 21 8.89 -4.66 33.39
CA ALA A 21 7.77 -5.32 32.74
C ALA A 21 6.46 -4.54 32.94
N GLY A 22 6.00 -3.85 31.89
CA GLY A 22 4.73 -3.15 31.83
C GLY A 22 4.40 -2.83 30.38
N ARG A 23 3.19 -3.19 29.94
CA ARG A 23 2.72 -3.00 28.56
C ARG A 23 2.75 -1.51 28.17
N GLU A 24 3.73 -1.10 27.38
CA GLU A 24 3.76 0.23 26.77
C GLU A 24 2.94 0.22 25.47
N THR A 25 1.84 0.97 25.44
CA THR A 25 1.03 1.23 24.24
C THR A 25 1.18 2.68 23.82
N CYS A 26 1.50 2.92 22.55
CA CYS A 26 1.57 4.24 21.93
C CYS A 26 0.22 4.99 22.11
N ARG A 27 0.27 6.19 22.72
CA ARG A 27 -0.93 6.97 23.06
C ARG A 27 -1.71 7.49 21.84
N SER A 28 -1.09 7.58 20.66
CA SER A 28 -1.78 7.99 19.41
C SER A 28 -2.52 6.84 18.72
N CYS A 29 -2.11 5.59 18.98
CA CYS A 29 -2.67 4.40 18.34
C CYS A 29 -3.61 3.64 19.31
N ARG A 30 -4.66 4.32 19.80
CA ARG A 30 -5.69 3.68 20.66
C ARG A 30 -6.58 2.73 19.84
N ALA A 31 -6.01 1.67 19.28
CA ALA A 31 -6.78 0.49 18.92
C ALA A 31 -6.91 -0.40 20.17
N ARG A 32 -8.01 -0.25 20.93
CA ARG A 32 -8.39 -1.29 21.89
C ARG A 32 -8.79 -2.53 21.08
N PHE A 33 -7.94 -3.55 21.08
CA PHE A 33 -8.33 -4.89 20.65
C PHE A 33 -9.36 -5.43 21.65
N ARG A 34 -10.64 -5.10 21.43
CA ARG A 34 -11.73 -5.96 21.92
C ARG A 34 -11.82 -7.13 20.95
N SER A 35 -11.67 -8.35 21.45
CA SER A 35 -11.93 -9.58 20.72
C SER A 35 -13.44 -9.67 20.45
N ALA A 36 -13.90 -9.02 19.39
CA ALA A 36 -15.18 -9.36 18.80
C ALA A 36 -14.91 -10.55 17.89
N ALA A 37 -15.34 -11.74 18.30
CA ALA A 37 -15.32 -12.93 17.48
C ALA A 37 -16.18 -12.66 16.23
N HIS A 38 -15.55 -12.34 15.11
CA HIS A 38 -16.23 -12.20 13.84
C HIS A 38 -16.57 -13.61 13.35
N ARG A 39 -17.88 -13.88 13.18
CA ARG A 39 -18.42 -15.17 12.76
C ARG A 39 -18.23 -15.35 11.26
N SER A 40 -17.07 -15.89 10.91
CA SER A 40 -16.73 -16.77 9.79
C SER A 40 -15.20 -16.81 9.76
N PRO A 41 -14.54 -17.99 9.79
CA PRO A 41 -13.09 -18.02 9.71
C PRO A 41 -12.72 -17.55 8.31
N LEU A 42 -12.27 -16.29 8.18
CA LEU A 42 -11.63 -15.82 6.96
C LEU A 42 -10.51 -16.82 6.65
N ASN A 43 -10.57 -17.44 5.47
CA ASN A 43 -9.53 -18.34 5.01
C ASN A 43 -8.24 -17.50 4.88
N PRO A 44 -7.18 -17.78 5.66
CA PRO A 44 -5.97 -16.97 5.62
C PRO A 44 -5.39 -16.88 4.21
N THR A 45 -5.50 -17.95 3.44
CA THR A 45 -5.07 -18.01 2.04
C THR A 45 -5.81 -16.99 1.18
N GLU A 46 -7.13 -16.84 1.35
CA GLU A 46 -7.93 -15.88 0.58
C GLU A 46 -7.57 -14.44 0.95
N TYR A 47 -7.38 -14.16 2.24
CA TYR A 47 -6.93 -12.85 2.70
C TYR A 47 -5.58 -12.47 2.08
N PHE A 48 -4.59 -13.35 2.16
CA PHE A 48 -3.25 -13.11 1.63
C PHE A 48 -3.24 -13.06 0.10
N ARG A 49 -4.10 -13.84 -0.57
CA ARG A 49 -4.30 -13.76 -2.03
C ARG A 49 -4.82 -12.39 -2.44
N GLY A 50 -5.72 -11.79 -1.64
CA GLY A 50 -6.23 -10.44 -1.85
C GLY A 50 -5.22 -9.31 -1.68
N LEU A 51 -3.98 -9.60 -1.23
CA LEU A 51 -2.89 -8.63 -1.20
C LEU A 51 -2.11 -8.57 -2.52
N LEU A 52 -2.29 -9.57 -3.39
CA LEU A 52 -1.68 -9.64 -4.71
C LEU A 52 -2.58 -8.99 -5.77
N PRO A 53 -2.02 -8.51 -6.88
CA PRO A 53 -2.82 -8.11 -8.03
C PRO A 53 -3.50 -9.33 -8.66
N GLU A 54 -4.37 -9.06 -9.63
CA GLU A 54 -5.15 -10.06 -10.35
C GLU A 54 -4.76 -10.07 -11.84
N GLY A 55 -5.23 -11.07 -12.59
CA GLY A 55 -5.08 -11.14 -14.04
C GLY A 55 -3.61 -11.11 -14.52
N GLU A 56 -3.34 -10.32 -15.56
CA GLU A 56 -2.03 -10.21 -16.18
C GLU A 56 -0.97 -9.63 -15.25
N HIS A 57 -1.34 -8.71 -14.35
CA HIS A 57 -0.41 -8.16 -13.38
C HIS A 57 0.14 -9.24 -12.45
N LEU A 58 -0.71 -10.17 -11.99
CA LEU A 58 -0.24 -11.32 -11.19
C LEU A 58 0.73 -12.20 -11.97
N GLN A 59 0.41 -12.47 -13.25
CA GLN A 59 1.29 -13.25 -14.11
C GLN A 59 2.64 -12.56 -14.30
N TYR A 60 2.63 -11.23 -14.46
CA TYR A 60 3.84 -10.43 -14.56
C TYR A 60 4.72 -10.52 -13.30
N LEU A 61 4.14 -10.36 -12.11
CA LEU A 61 4.85 -10.52 -10.83
C LEU A 61 5.45 -11.93 -10.72
N ALA A 62 4.69 -12.96 -11.05
CA ALA A 62 5.11 -14.36 -11.00
C ALA A 62 6.28 -14.66 -11.94
N ALA A 63 6.19 -14.19 -13.20
CA ALA A 63 7.26 -14.33 -14.17
C ALA A 63 8.55 -13.63 -13.72
N ARG A 64 8.43 -12.40 -13.20
CA ARG A 64 9.59 -11.63 -12.69
C ARG A 64 10.22 -12.28 -11.46
N ALA A 65 9.42 -12.88 -10.58
CA ALA A 65 9.89 -13.65 -9.43
C ALA A 65 10.37 -15.06 -9.78
N LYS A 66 10.17 -15.53 -11.03
CA LYS A 66 10.49 -16.88 -11.51
C LYS A 66 9.79 -17.98 -10.69
N VAL A 67 8.52 -17.75 -10.34
CA VAL A 67 7.68 -18.68 -9.59
C VAL A 67 6.31 -18.84 -10.24
N PRO A 68 5.56 -19.92 -9.95
CA PRO A 68 4.19 -20.07 -10.42
C PRO A 68 3.27 -18.97 -9.85
N SER A 69 2.27 -18.53 -10.64
CA SER A 69 1.29 -17.51 -10.22
C SER A 69 0.35 -17.96 -9.09
N ASN A 70 0.29 -19.26 -8.80
CA ASN A 70 -0.42 -19.83 -7.65
C ASN A 70 0.46 -20.01 -6.41
N ASP A 71 1.78 -19.76 -6.49
CA ASP A 71 2.69 -19.81 -5.35
C ASP A 71 2.61 -18.52 -4.53
N LEU A 72 1.54 -18.44 -3.73
CA LEU A 72 1.23 -17.30 -2.87
C LEU A 72 2.39 -16.94 -1.93
N TYR A 73 3.05 -17.94 -1.35
CA TYR A 73 4.11 -17.72 -0.36
C TYR A 73 5.34 -17.09 -1.01
N SER A 74 5.80 -17.62 -2.14
CA SER A 74 6.97 -17.08 -2.83
C SER A 74 6.71 -15.68 -3.38
N LEU A 75 5.50 -15.42 -3.90
CA LEU A 75 5.10 -14.09 -4.35
C LEU A 75 5.09 -13.07 -3.20
N LEU A 76 4.51 -13.42 -2.05
CA LEU A 76 4.50 -12.53 -0.88
C LEU A 76 5.87 -12.40 -0.21
N ALA A 77 6.71 -13.43 -0.24
CA ALA A 77 8.09 -13.31 0.24
C ALA A 77 8.88 -12.28 -0.58
N ARG A 78 8.54 -12.11 -1.87
CA ARG A 78 9.19 -11.15 -2.78
C ARG A 78 8.55 -9.77 -2.76
N TYR A 79 7.22 -9.67 -2.74
CA TYR A 79 6.46 -8.43 -2.95
C TYR A 79 5.63 -7.98 -1.74
N GLY A 80 5.83 -8.62 -0.59
CA GLY A 80 4.98 -8.47 0.60
C GLY A 80 5.30 -7.32 1.54
N ARG A 81 6.31 -6.48 1.26
CA ARG A 81 6.72 -5.41 2.19
C ARG A 81 5.89 -4.15 2.09
N ASP A 82 5.43 -3.82 0.89
CA ASP A 82 4.49 -2.73 0.68
C ASP A 82 3.22 -3.26 0.01
N VAL A 83 2.35 -3.81 0.86
CA VAL A 83 1.02 -4.34 0.50
C VAL A 83 -0.09 -3.42 0.99
N ALA A 84 -1.32 -3.68 0.55
CA ALA A 84 -2.51 -3.11 1.18
C ALA A 84 -2.56 -3.45 2.69
N ASP A 85 -3.17 -2.56 3.47
CA ASP A 85 -3.31 -2.67 4.92
C ASP A 85 -1.99 -2.47 5.69
N ALA A 86 -2.00 -2.76 6.99
CA ALA A 86 -0.84 -2.61 7.88
C ALA A 86 0.08 -3.83 7.98
N VAL A 87 -0.06 -4.77 7.05
CA VAL A 87 0.69 -6.02 7.05
C VAL A 87 2.02 -5.83 6.32
N VAL A 88 3.05 -6.49 6.85
CA VAL A 88 4.32 -6.72 6.18
C VAL A 88 4.55 -8.23 6.15
N VAL A 89 4.68 -8.78 4.95
CA VAL A 89 5.06 -10.18 4.74
C VAL A 89 6.52 -10.23 4.31
N SER A 90 7.35 -10.92 5.08
CA SER A 90 8.77 -11.07 4.80
C SER A 90 9.25 -12.47 5.19
N ALA A 91 10.29 -12.94 4.51
CA ALA A 91 10.96 -14.20 4.87
C ALA A 91 11.76 -14.07 6.18
N ASN A 92 12.13 -12.85 6.57
CA ASN A 92 12.93 -12.56 7.75
C ASN A 92 12.19 -11.58 8.68
N GLU A 93 11.90 -12.01 9.91
CA GLU A 93 11.15 -11.24 10.91
C GLU A 93 11.93 -10.01 11.43
N GLN A 94 13.26 -10.00 11.27
CA GLN A 94 14.17 -8.98 11.82
C GLN A 94 14.65 -7.97 10.77
N ASP A 95 14.08 -8.00 9.57
CA ASP A 95 14.59 -7.23 8.45
C ASP A 95 14.02 -5.79 8.47
N GLU A 96 14.49 -5.00 9.43
CA GLU A 96 14.19 -3.57 9.63
C GLU A 96 14.92 -2.68 8.61
N ARG A 97 14.95 -3.06 7.33
CA ARG A 97 15.52 -2.19 6.29
C ARG A 97 14.66 -0.95 6.10
N ALA A 98 15.24 0.21 6.37
CA ALA A 98 14.72 1.47 5.87
C ALA A 98 15.02 1.53 4.36
N GLY A 99 14.10 1.03 3.53
CA GLY A 99 14.21 1.13 2.08
C GLY A 99 14.38 2.57 1.58
N GLY A 100 14.59 2.71 0.27
CA GLY A 100 14.83 3.99 -0.41
C GLY A 100 13.58 4.64 -0.99
N ALA A 101 13.69 5.94 -1.29
CA ALA A 101 12.77 6.67 -2.16
C ALA A 101 13.59 7.24 -3.32
N ILE A 102 13.21 6.94 -4.56
CA ILE A 102 13.91 7.43 -5.75
C ILE A 102 13.02 8.46 -6.42
N ALA A 103 13.49 9.71 -6.43
CA ALA A 103 12.71 10.85 -6.89
C ALA A 103 12.39 10.74 -8.39
N TYR A 104 11.17 11.15 -8.72
CA TYR A 104 10.76 11.45 -10.07
C TYR A 104 10.77 12.97 -10.27
N ASP A 105 11.28 13.39 -11.42
CA ASP A 105 10.88 14.67 -12.01
C ASP A 105 9.58 14.49 -12.83
N SER A 106 9.03 15.58 -13.37
CA SER A 106 7.79 15.53 -14.14
C SER A 106 7.88 14.66 -15.40
N ALA A 107 9.05 14.63 -16.05
CA ALA A 107 9.24 13.88 -17.30
C ALA A 107 9.35 12.38 -17.01
N SER A 108 10.22 11.99 -16.08
CA SER A 108 10.39 10.60 -15.65
C SER A 108 9.12 10.01 -15.03
N LEU A 109 8.31 10.79 -14.31
CA LEU A 109 7.00 10.32 -13.85
C LEU A 109 6.03 10.09 -15.01
N ALA A 110 6.02 10.97 -16.01
CA ALA A 110 5.17 10.81 -17.20
C ALA A 110 5.58 9.58 -18.02
N ASP A 111 6.89 9.36 -18.22
CA ASP A 111 7.44 8.20 -18.90
C ASP A 111 7.10 6.90 -18.16
N GLU A 112 7.23 6.90 -16.83
CA GLU A 112 6.85 5.75 -15.98
C GLU A 112 5.38 5.41 -16.16
N VAL A 113 4.50 6.41 -16.13
CA VAL A 113 3.06 6.24 -16.31
C VAL A 113 2.72 5.72 -17.70
N ALA A 114 3.42 6.20 -18.74
CA ALA A 114 3.23 5.74 -20.12
C ALA A 114 3.64 4.27 -20.31
N GLY A 115 4.65 3.79 -19.57
CA GLY A 115 5.15 2.42 -19.63
C GLY A 115 4.36 1.38 -18.81
N LEU A 116 3.28 1.77 -18.10
CA LEU A 116 2.58 0.85 -17.19
C LEU A 116 1.90 -0.33 -17.89
N ASP A 117 1.54 -0.21 -19.17
CA ASP A 117 0.98 -1.32 -19.95
C ASP A 117 2.02 -2.44 -20.18
N GLU A 118 3.31 -2.09 -20.28
CA GLU A 118 4.41 -3.04 -20.48
C GLU A 118 5.05 -3.49 -19.16
N ARG A 119 5.07 -2.58 -18.17
CA ARG A 119 5.63 -2.82 -16.83
C ARG A 119 4.60 -2.47 -15.76
N PRO A 120 3.67 -3.40 -15.44
CA PRO A 120 2.70 -3.21 -14.37
C PRO A 120 3.36 -2.81 -13.05
N LEU A 121 2.71 -1.87 -12.34
CA LEU A 121 3.17 -1.29 -11.07
C LEU A 121 4.57 -0.63 -11.12
N ALA A 122 5.14 -0.40 -12.32
CA ALA A 122 6.52 0.06 -12.48
C ALA A 122 7.53 -0.80 -11.71
N LEU A 123 7.41 -2.13 -11.77
CA LEU A 123 8.27 -3.01 -10.98
C LEU A 123 9.73 -3.03 -11.46
N TYR A 124 10.62 -2.67 -10.55
CA TYR A 124 12.07 -2.80 -10.65
C TYR A 124 12.59 -3.97 -9.78
N ASP A 125 13.88 -4.27 -9.86
CA ASP A 125 14.49 -5.35 -9.07
C ASP A 125 14.54 -5.06 -7.57
N ASP A 126 14.52 -3.79 -7.19
CA ASP A 126 14.43 -3.34 -5.80
C ASP A 126 12.98 -3.16 -5.31
N SER A 127 11.98 -3.46 -6.15
CA SER A 127 10.58 -3.36 -5.77
C SER A 127 10.12 -4.58 -4.95
N GLU A 128 9.64 -4.31 -3.74
CA GLU A 128 9.08 -5.31 -2.81
C GLU A 128 7.62 -4.97 -2.46
N LEU A 129 6.85 -4.60 -3.49
CA LEU A 129 5.51 -4.03 -3.35
C LEU A 129 4.47 -4.81 -4.16
N SER A 130 3.23 -4.75 -3.68
CA SER A 130 2.06 -5.32 -4.34
C SER A 130 0.80 -4.56 -3.95
N ILE A 131 -0.14 -4.41 -4.86
CA ILE A 131 -1.43 -3.80 -4.57
C ILE A 131 -2.52 -4.45 -5.43
N PRO A 132 -3.68 -4.81 -4.83
CA PRO A 132 -4.74 -5.52 -5.56
C PRO A 132 -5.41 -4.67 -6.64
N GLY A 133 -6.16 -5.38 -7.49
CA GLY A 133 -6.99 -4.84 -8.57
C GLY A 133 -6.37 -4.99 -9.95
N LEU A 134 -7.20 -4.75 -10.97
CA LEU A 134 -6.88 -4.94 -12.39
C LEU A 134 -6.39 -3.68 -13.10
N GLN A 135 -6.69 -2.50 -12.56
CA GLN A 135 -6.32 -1.23 -13.16
C GLN A 135 -4.83 -0.95 -13.00
N ASN A 136 -4.21 -0.39 -14.05
CA ASN A 136 -2.87 0.14 -13.98
C ASN A 136 -2.76 1.25 -12.92
N LYS A 137 -1.75 1.11 -12.07
CA LYS A 137 -1.48 2.03 -10.97
C LYS A 137 -0.02 2.03 -10.59
N LEU A 138 0.42 3.10 -9.97
CA LEU A 138 1.77 3.29 -9.48
C LEU A 138 1.72 3.61 -7.98
N LEU A 139 2.62 3.01 -7.21
CA LEU A 139 2.77 3.34 -5.80
C LEU A 139 3.82 4.45 -5.65
N LEU A 140 3.45 5.50 -4.92
CA LEU A 140 4.26 6.72 -4.79
C LEU A 140 4.54 7.07 -3.33
N ILE A 141 5.67 7.72 -3.12
CA ILE A 141 6.05 8.39 -1.88
C ILE A 141 5.95 9.89 -2.12
N ARG A 142 5.18 10.59 -1.28
CA ARG A 142 5.18 12.05 -1.24
C ARG A 142 6.49 12.51 -0.59
N THR A 143 7.16 13.44 -1.26
CA THR A 143 8.37 14.12 -0.78
C THR A 143 8.12 15.62 -0.72
N ASP A 144 9.04 16.37 -0.14
CA ASP A 144 8.93 17.84 -0.04
C ASP A 144 8.91 18.52 -1.42
N THR A 145 9.53 17.89 -2.42
CA THR A 145 9.71 18.45 -3.77
C THR A 145 8.88 17.76 -4.85
N GLY A 146 8.04 16.77 -4.49
CA GLY A 146 7.23 16.03 -5.47
C GLY A 146 7.07 14.56 -5.12
N TRP A 147 7.26 13.69 -6.12
CA TRP A 147 6.98 12.26 -6.03
C TRP A 147 8.23 11.41 -6.15
N ALA A 148 8.20 10.23 -5.52
CA ALA A 148 9.28 9.25 -5.61
C ALA A 148 8.71 7.83 -5.67
N ARG A 149 9.43 6.90 -6.33
CA ARG A 149 9.13 5.48 -6.23
C ARG A 149 9.65 4.89 -4.92
N PRO A 150 8.90 3.98 -4.28
CA PRO A 150 9.43 3.15 -3.19
C PRO A 150 10.46 2.13 -3.71
N ALA A 151 11.55 1.97 -2.97
CA ALA A 151 12.61 1.00 -3.26
C ALA A 151 13.00 0.25 -1.98
N GLY A 152 13.43 -1.02 -2.10
CA GLY A 152 13.96 -1.82 -0.99
C GLY A 152 13.00 -1.97 0.19
N GLY A 153 11.70 -2.06 -0.08
CA GLY A 153 10.67 -2.23 0.95
C GLY A 153 10.22 -0.96 1.69
N ARG A 154 10.61 0.23 1.21
CA ARG A 154 10.05 1.48 1.74
C ARG A 154 8.55 1.53 1.46
N PRO A 155 7.68 1.78 2.46
CA PRO A 155 6.25 1.87 2.22
C PRO A 155 5.89 3.10 1.38
N SER A 156 5.04 2.90 0.38
CA SER A 156 4.35 3.98 -0.33
C SER A 156 3.36 4.71 0.57
N THR A 157 3.02 5.93 0.15
CA THR A 157 2.07 6.83 0.81
C THR A 157 0.87 7.17 -0.06
N HIS A 158 1.01 7.01 -1.38
CA HIS A 158 0.01 7.38 -2.36
C HIS A 158 -0.08 6.33 -3.46
N ILE A 159 -1.20 6.32 -4.15
CA ILE A 159 -1.46 5.48 -5.32
C ILE A 159 -1.85 6.43 -6.46
N LEU A 160 -1.05 6.45 -7.52
CA LEU A 160 -1.43 7.10 -8.77
C LEU A 160 -2.20 6.08 -9.61
N LYS A 161 -3.39 6.46 -10.07
CA LYS A 161 -4.23 5.65 -10.93
C LYS A 161 -4.33 6.29 -12.31
N VAL A 162 -4.21 5.47 -13.35
CA VAL A 162 -4.34 5.93 -14.74
C VAL A 162 -5.76 5.72 -15.23
N GLU A 163 -6.25 6.62 -16.07
CA GLU A 163 -7.53 6.41 -16.73
C GLU A 163 -7.46 5.18 -17.65
N ASP A 164 -8.45 4.29 -17.52
CA ASP A 164 -8.63 3.23 -18.49
C ASP A 164 -9.24 3.83 -19.76
N ARG A 165 -8.61 3.62 -20.91
CA ARG A 165 -9.06 4.18 -22.21
C ARG A 165 -10.50 3.80 -22.55
N ARG A 166 -11.02 2.71 -21.98
CA ARG A 166 -12.41 2.26 -22.16
C ARG A 166 -13.42 3.09 -21.37
N PHE A 167 -12.98 3.86 -20.38
CA PHE A 167 -13.82 4.64 -19.48
C PHE A 167 -13.34 6.10 -19.37
N PRO A 168 -13.55 6.93 -20.42
CA PRO A 168 -13.20 8.34 -20.37
C PRO A 168 -13.93 9.09 -19.25
N GLY A 169 -13.22 9.97 -18.54
CA GLY A 169 -13.75 10.73 -17.42
C GLY A 169 -13.75 9.98 -16.08
N LEU A 170 -13.21 8.76 -16.03
CA LEU A 170 -13.14 7.97 -14.79
C LEU A 170 -12.31 8.67 -13.71
N VAL A 171 -11.23 9.35 -14.10
CA VAL A 171 -10.39 10.14 -13.18
C VAL A 171 -11.19 11.26 -12.50
N ALA A 172 -11.94 12.03 -13.29
CA ALA A 172 -12.76 13.12 -12.79
C ALA A 172 -13.90 12.60 -11.90
N LEU A 173 -14.55 11.50 -12.32
CA LEU A 173 -15.60 10.84 -11.54
C LEU A 173 -15.08 10.35 -10.19
N GLU A 174 -13.94 9.67 -10.17
CA GLU A 174 -13.35 9.16 -8.94
C GLU A 174 -12.96 10.30 -7.99
N HIS A 175 -12.36 11.37 -8.52
CA HIS A 175 -12.00 12.54 -7.72
C HIS A 175 -13.24 13.22 -7.10
N ALA A 176 -14.31 13.38 -7.87
CA ALA A 176 -15.57 13.95 -7.39
C ALA A 176 -16.19 13.08 -6.28
N ALA A 177 -16.28 11.77 -6.50
CA ALA A 177 -16.82 10.83 -5.51
C ALA A 177 -16.01 10.84 -4.21
N MET A 178 -14.68 10.84 -4.30
CA MET A 178 -13.78 10.91 -3.16
C MET A 178 -13.89 12.24 -2.41
N THR A 179 -14.02 13.35 -3.14
CA THR A 179 -14.23 14.67 -2.54
C THR A 179 -15.52 14.73 -1.73
N VAL A 180 -16.62 14.19 -2.27
CA VAL A 180 -17.90 14.10 -1.55
C VAL A 180 -17.75 13.21 -0.31
N ALA A 181 -17.15 12.03 -0.45
CA ALA A 181 -16.93 11.11 0.66
C ALA A 181 -16.08 11.73 1.78
N HIS A 182 -15.04 12.50 1.42
CA HIS A 182 -14.20 13.20 2.37
C HIS A 182 -14.98 14.30 3.12
N ARG A 183 -15.76 15.12 2.40
CA ARG A 183 -16.60 16.17 3.00
C ARG A 183 -17.69 15.61 3.94
N LEU A 184 -18.19 14.41 3.66
CA LEU A 184 -19.14 13.69 4.51
C LEU A 184 -18.47 12.94 5.67
N GLY A 185 -17.13 12.98 5.79
CA GLY A 185 -16.38 12.27 6.83
C GLY A 185 -16.38 10.74 6.66
N LEU A 186 -16.72 10.23 5.47
CA LEU A 186 -16.75 8.80 5.14
C LEU A 186 -15.35 8.25 4.85
N THR A 187 -14.41 9.10 4.47
CA THR A 187 -13.01 8.74 4.24
C THR A 187 -12.07 9.84 4.76
N THR A 188 -10.83 9.44 5.07
CA THR A 188 -9.72 10.39 5.30
C THR A 188 -8.72 10.39 4.17
N ALA A 189 -8.92 9.56 3.14
CA ALA A 189 -8.09 9.63 1.95
C ALA A 189 -8.40 10.93 1.20
N GLU A 190 -7.36 11.69 0.96
CA GLU A 190 -7.32 12.85 0.07
C GLU A 190 -6.96 12.41 -1.35
N THR A 191 -7.40 13.21 -2.32
CA THR A 191 -7.12 12.98 -3.74
C THR A 191 -6.74 14.28 -4.43
N GLU A 192 -5.79 14.21 -5.35
CA GLU A 192 -5.41 15.32 -6.23
C GLU A 192 -5.38 14.84 -7.69
N ILE A 193 -5.78 15.70 -8.62
CA ILE A 193 -5.62 15.45 -10.05
C ILE A 193 -4.32 16.10 -10.50
N ILE A 194 -3.50 15.35 -11.21
CA ILE A 194 -2.29 15.87 -11.85
C ILE A 194 -2.38 15.63 -13.36
N ASN A 195 -1.79 16.53 -14.14
CA ASN A 195 -1.66 16.37 -15.57
C ASN A 195 -0.24 15.91 -15.92
N LEU A 196 -0.13 14.74 -16.56
CA LEU A 196 1.14 14.20 -17.02
C LEU A 196 1.05 13.97 -18.52
N GLY A 197 1.91 14.65 -19.28
CA GLY A 197 1.92 14.54 -20.74
C GLY A 197 0.59 14.92 -21.40
N GLY A 198 -0.17 15.86 -20.83
CA GLY A 198 -1.47 16.29 -21.36
C GLY A 198 -2.64 15.41 -20.93
N ILE A 199 -2.42 14.37 -20.12
CA ILE A 199 -3.48 13.45 -19.69
C ILE A 199 -3.61 13.46 -18.17
N ASP A 200 -4.85 13.60 -17.70
CA ASP A 200 -5.15 13.66 -16.27
C ASP A 200 -5.01 12.30 -15.59
N ARG A 201 -4.49 12.34 -14.36
CA ARG A 201 -4.30 11.20 -13.47
C ARG A 201 -4.82 11.58 -12.09
N ILE A 202 -5.35 10.61 -11.36
CA ILE A 202 -5.71 10.81 -9.95
C ILE A 202 -4.64 10.19 -9.06
N ILE A 203 -4.17 10.98 -8.11
CA ILE A 203 -3.37 10.51 -6.99
C ILE A 203 -4.28 10.42 -5.77
N VAL A 204 -4.23 9.27 -5.10
CA VAL A 204 -5.02 8.97 -3.90
C VAL A 204 -4.08 8.68 -2.76
N SER A 205 -4.21 9.41 -1.66
CA SER A 205 -3.46 9.12 -0.43
C SER A 205 -3.91 7.79 0.18
N ARG A 206 -2.95 7.05 0.71
CA ARG A 206 -3.18 5.74 1.31
C ARG A 206 -3.73 5.89 2.73
N PHE A 207 -4.99 5.51 2.94
CA PHE A 207 -5.63 5.58 4.26
C PHE A 207 -5.01 4.60 5.29
N ASP A 208 -4.29 3.58 4.82
CA ASP A 208 -3.57 2.58 5.62
C ASP A 208 -2.13 3.01 5.97
N ARG A 209 -1.81 4.29 5.75
CA ARG A 209 -0.52 4.93 6.01
C ARG A 209 -0.76 6.20 6.83
N ILE A 210 -0.08 6.33 7.96
CA ILE A 210 -0.24 7.47 8.88
C ILE A 210 1.14 7.95 9.28
N VAL A 211 1.43 9.24 9.10
CA VAL A 211 2.62 9.86 9.68
C VAL A 211 2.32 10.15 11.16
N ASP A 212 3.14 9.65 12.07
CA ASP A 212 2.98 9.93 13.49
C ASP A 212 3.47 11.34 13.86
N GLY A 213 3.26 11.75 15.12
CA GLY A 213 3.65 13.08 15.59
C GLY A 213 5.16 13.35 15.58
N GLY A 214 6.00 12.35 15.31
CA GLY A 214 7.44 12.48 15.12
C GLY A 214 7.88 12.46 13.65
N GLY A 215 6.94 12.46 12.70
CA GLY A 215 7.24 12.40 11.27
C GLY A 215 7.51 10.97 10.75
N GLN A 216 7.32 9.93 11.58
CA GLN A 216 7.54 8.56 11.15
C GLN A 216 6.31 7.99 10.47
N LEU A 217 6.50 7.43 9.27
CA LEU A 217 5.44 6.73 8.56
C LEU A 217 5.12 5.39 9.24
N CYS A 218 3.92 5.30 9.81
CA CYS A 218 3.33 4.12 10.40
C CYS A 218 2.31 3.50 9.43
N ARG A 219 2.18 2.17 9.45
CA ARG A 219 1.08 1.47 8.77
C ARG A 219 -0.07 1.25 9.75
N ALA A 220 -1.31 1.45 9.31
CA ALA A 220 -2.47 1.45 10.20
C ALA A 220 -3.62 0.57 9.69
N ILE A 221 -4.15 -0.28 10.57
CA ILE A 221 -5.39 -1.03 10.32
C ILE A 221 -6.54 -0.12 10.74
N ARG A 222 -7.28 0.44 9.78
CA ARG A 222 -8.49 1.20 10.10
C ARG A 222 -9.66 0.23 10.21
N LYS A 223 -10.18 0.04 11.43
CA LYS A 223 -11.50 -0.59 11.60
C LYS A 223 -12.54 0.36 11.04
N THR A 224 -13.27 -0.07 10.02
CA THR A 224 -14.53 0.56 9.61
C THR A 224 -15.56 0.33 10.70
N SER A 225 -15.53 1.16 11.75
CA SER A 225 -16.70 1.35 12.60
C SER A 225 -17.68 2.21 11.81
N VAL A 226 -18.56 1.57 11.04
CA VAL A 226 -19.81 2.20 10.61
C VAL A 226 -20.53 2.57 11.91
N LYS A 227 -20.58 3.86 12.24
CA LYS A 227 -21.51 4.32 13.27
C LYS A 227 -22.89 3.96 12.75
N ARG A 228 -23.56 3.01 13.42
CA ARG A 228 -24.99 2.79 13.20
C ARG A 228 -25.67 4.15 13.36
N PRO A 229 -26.48 4.62 12.39
CA PRO A 229 -27.31 5.78 12.63
C PRO A 229 -28.18 5.49 13.86
N VAL A 230 -28.28 6.51 14.74
CA VAL A 230 -29.11 6.48 15.94
C VAL A 230 -30.57 6.50 15.53
#